data_AF-A0A1E3NT14-F1
#
_entry.id   AF-A0A1E3NT14-F1
#
_cell.length_a   1.000
_cell.length_b   1.000
_cell.length_c   1.000
_cell.angle_alpha   90.00
_cell.angle_beta   90.00
_cell.angle_gamma   90.00
#
_symmetry.space_group_name_H-M   'P 1'
#
loop_
_entity.id
_entity.type
_entity.pdbx_description
1 polymer ?
#
loop_
_entity_poly.entity_id
_entity_poly.type
_entity_poly.pdbx_seq_one_letter_code
_entity_poly.pdbx_strand_id
1 'polypeptide(L)'
;MSESILAPSRRITTLHQHVPKHPLGVKPLGNQIFASSGDLTKIRDSAGKLFNALPDDIVLSVFSLLSKDDLANASRVSKFWYAYATFDELWRKMYTSVSSETRQELGIEFLQWKSTWRSSILNSKEKKPLVDCGGLVYSDTLFTPYSNSCIDYKEIFRDLIREQENLRDIDESTFTYENFVNNHWTDHPFILGSKQNDSNKRWPEWTTKYLLERFPDVKFRQESVLWELALYESYALQNQDESPLYLFDCRSDAMKALLPTGYYEDPPIFAKYDLFKVFEECRPDHSWLIAGPARSGSTFHKDPNSTDAWNVVLEGSKLWIMLPPEMKPPGVFVSDDESEVMSPEGLAEWVKSGFWNDRFRTCVVGITFKNECMYVPSGWWHSVINLEDSVAFTANFVPPCKIGQVLDFMKNKPAQVSGFRHDLFQKKLRSFMEAQEIDDSENKTTLEKYLSMEELRNIDEDVGELKGTGCMPVYEAFVELLLAKGMDDIVAKGLRDLKTADSKQERSRVWKSLTKDAKSDEKGGFSFGFDFDDE
;
A
#
# COMPACT_ATOMS: atom_id res chain seq x y z
N MET A 1 2.78 -28.44 13.99
CA MET A 1 2.85 -27.02 14.38
C MET A 1 3.45 -26.29 13.19
N SER A 2 2.65 -25.85 12.23
CA SER A 2 3.12 -24.99 11.13
C SER A 2 2.99 -23.55 11.61
N GLU A 3 3.96 -23.12 12.42
CA GLU A 3 4.15 -21.70 12.69
C GLU A 3 4.81 -21.09 11.44
N SER A 4 4.44 -19.86 11.08
CA SER A 4 5.15 -19.13 10.03
C SER A 4 6.66 -19.17 10.29
N ILE A 5 7.48 -19.42 9.27
CA ILE A 5 8.94 -19.42 9.44
C ILE A 5 9.48 -17.99 9.64
N LEU A 6 8.68 -16.97 9.30
CA LEU A 6 9.09 -15.60 9.57
C LEU A 6 9.27 -15.39 11.07
N ALA A 7 10.24 -14.56 11.43
CA ALA A 7 10.56 -14.32 12.83
C ALA A 7 9.35 -13.70 13.55
N PRO A 8 9.07 -14.08 14.80
CA PRO A 8 8.07 -13.38 15.60
C PRO A 8 8.51 -11.94 15.83
N SER A 9 7.56 -11.00 15.81
CA SER A 9 7.87 -9.61 16.14
C SER A 9 8.40 -9.46 17.56
N ARG A 10 9.28 -8.48 17.76
CA ARG A 10 9.92 -8.20 19.04
C ARG A 10 9.69 -6.76 19.43
N ARG A 11 9.64 -6.50 20.74
CA ARG A 11 9.56 -5.13 21.24
C ARG A 11 10.82 -4.37 20.82
N ILE A 12 10.66 -3.19 20.23
CA ILE A 12 11.77 -2.26 20.00
C ILE A 12 12.09 -1.60 21.33
N THR A 13 13.28 -1.86 21.86
CA THR A 13 13.76 -1.27 23.13
C THR A 13 14.37 0.11 22.94
N THR A 14 14.73 0.47 21.71
CA THR A 14 15.50 1.68 21.38
C THR A 14 14.67 2.61 20.50
N LEU A 15 13.65 3.26 21.08
CA LEU A 15 12.88 4.32 20.41
C LEU A 15 13.54 5.70 20.53
N HIS A 16 14.66 5.82 21.26
CA HIS A 16 15.40 7.06 21.40
C HIS A 16 16.19 7.38 20.13
N GLN A 17 15.51 7.94 19.14
CA GLN A 17 16.16 8.52 17.97
C GLN A 17 16.58 9.96 18.25
N HIS A 18 17.80 10.30 17.84
CA HIS A 18 18.25 11.68 17.79
C HIS A 18 17.56 12.38 16.60
N VAL A 19 16.50 13.14 16.89
CA VAL A 19 15.86 14.00 15.87
C VAL A 19 16.75 15.24 15.66
N PRO A 20 17.29 15.47 14.45
CA PRO A 20 18.07 16.66 14.17
C PRO A 20 17.25 17.93 14.39
N LYS A 21 17.89 19.06 14.70
CA LYS A 21 17.19 20.35 14.87
C LYS A 21 16.39 20.67 13.60
N HIS A 22 15.09 20.96 13.77
CA HIS A 22 14.21 21.39 12.67
C HIS A 22 14.86 22.54 11.86
N PRO A 23 14.83 22.53 10.52
CA PRO A 23 15.49 23.55 9.70
C PRO A 23 15.07 24.98 10.04
N LEU A 24 13.79 25.18 10.34
CA LEU A 24 13.23 26.47 10.80
C LEU A 24 13.36 26.73 12.31
N GLY A 25 13.95 25.82 13.07
CA GLY A 25 14.01 25.93 14.54
C GLY A 25 12.68 25.68 15.28
N VAL A 26 11.62 25.27 14.58
CA VAL A 26 10.33 24.85 15.17
C VAL A 26 10.57 23.73 16.18
N LYS A 27 9.83 23.76 17.29
CA LYS A 27 9.90 22.76 18.35
C LYS A 27 8.52 22.12 18.59
N PRO A 28 8.46 20.93 19.21
CA PRO A 28 7.21 20.36 19.68
C PRO A 28 6.45 21.32 20.59
N LEU A 29 5.11 21.25 20.58
CA LEU A 29 4.24 22.13 21.37
C LEU A 29 4.56 22.04 22.86
N GLY A 30 4.81 20.83 23.36
CA GLY A 30 5.16 20.58 24.77
C GLY A 30 6.40 21.33 25.26
N ASN A 31 7.32 21.74 24.38
CA ASN A 31 8.49 22.53 24.77
C ASN A 31 8.12 23.95 25.24
N GLN A 32 6.90 24.42 24.94
CA GLN A 32 6.41 25.71 25.42
C GLN A 32 6.23 25.75 26.95
N ILE A 33 6.04 24.59 27.60
CA ILE A 33 5.92 24.47 29.07
C ILE A 33 7.19 24.96 29.78
N PHE A 34 8.36 24.81 29.13
CA PHE A 34 9.65 25.21 29.68
C PHE A 34 10.05 26.64 29.30
N ALA A 35 9.21 27.37 28.57
CA ALA A 35 9.49 28.74 28.18
C ALA A 35 9.33 29.69 29.38
N SER A 36 10.16 30.74 29.45
CA SER A 36 10.00 31.75 30.51
C SER A 36 8.72 32.58 30.29
N SER A 37 8.19 33.22 31.35
CA SER A 37 7.00 34.08 31.21
C SER A 37 7.19 35.22 30.21
N GLY A 38 8.43 35.71 30.07
CA GLY A 38 8.80 36.70 29.05
C GLY A 38 8.73 36.12 27.63
N ASP A 39 9.23 34.89 27.44
CA ASP A 39 9.16 34.20 26.15
C ASP A 39 7.72 33.90 25.75
N LEU A 40 6.89 33.42 26.68
CA LEU A 40 5.46 33.16 26.44
C LEU A 40 4.70 34.42 26.02
N THR A 41 4.99 35.56 26.66
CA THR A 41 4.42 36.85 26.28
C THR A 41 4.85 37.24 24.87
N LYS A 42 6.15 37.12 24.56
CA LYS A 42 6.68 37.39 23.23
C LYS A 42 6.07 36.51 22.14
N ILE A 43 5.88 35.22 22.43
CA ILE A 43 5.22 34.26 21.52
C ILE A 43 3.79 34.72 21.24
N ARG A 44 2.98 34.93 22.29
CA ARG A 44 1.58 35.36 22.17
C ARG A 44 1.45 36.66 21.37
N ASP A 45 2.29 37.65 21.67
CA ASP A 45 2.22 38.95 21.03
C ASP A 45 2.70 38.87 19.55
N SER A 46 3.63 37.97 19.24
CA SER A 46 4.14 37.75 17.87
C SER A 46 3.23 36.85 17.00
N ALA A 47 2.46 35.96 17.61
CA ALA A 47 1.54 35.05 16.94
C ALA A 47 0.37 35.80 16.29
N GLY A 48 -0.06 36.93 16.86
CA GLY A 48 -1.22 37.66 16.38
C GLY A 48 -2.53 36.90 16.58
N LYS A 49 -3.66 37.44 16.10
CA LYS A 49 -4.99 36.89 16.44
C LYS A 49 -5.24 35.50 15.83
N LEU A 50 -4.77 35.24 14.62
CA LEU A 50 -5.04 33.99 13.89
C LEU A 50 -4.50 32.77 14.65
N PHE A 51 -3.19 32.77 14.90
CA PHE A 51 -2.49 31.64 15.53
C PHE A 51 -2.78 31.51 17.03
N ASN A 52 -3.24 32.57 17.69
CA ASN A 52 -3.71 32.49 19.08
C ASN A 52 -5.15 31.97 19.20
N ALA A 53 -5.96 32.06 18.13
CA ALA A 53 -7.39 31.75 18.17
C ALA A 53 -7.73 30.38 17.58
N LEU A 54 -6.94 29.89 16.63
CA LEU A 54 -7.23 28.66 15.88
C LEU A 54 -6.17 27.58 16.16
N PRO A 55 -6.58 26.31 16.27
CA PRO A 55 -5.68 25.16 16.24
C PRO A 55 -4.85 25.08 14.95
N ASP A 56 -3.67 24.48 15.03
CA ASP A 56 -2.70 24.38 13.92
C ASP A 56 -3.26 23.69 12.67
N ASP A 57 -4.05 22.63 12.85
CA ASP A 57 -4.71 21.87 11.79
C ASP A 57 -5.74 22.72 11.03
N ILE A 58 -6.48 23.57 11.74
CA ILE A 58 -7.42 24.53 11.13
C ILE A 58 -6.64 25.61 10.38
N VAL A 59 -5.53 26.12 10.95
CA VAL A 59 -4.67 27.09 10.27
C VAL A 59 -4.12 26.51 8.97
N LEU A 60 -3.59 25.28 8.98
CA LEU A 60 -3.11 24.62 7.77
C LEU A 60 -4.24 24.36 6.76
N SER A 61 -5.44 24.02 7.23
CA SER A 61 -6.62 23.87 6.36
C SER A 61 -6.95 25.17 5.63
N VAL A 62 -6.90 26.32 6.33
CA VAL A 62 -7.07 27.64 5.69
C VAL A 62 -5.95 27.92 4.69
N PHE A 63 -4.69 27.61 5.03
CA PHE A 63 -3.55 27.84 4.13
C PHE A 63 -3.63 26.95 2.88
N SER A 64 -4.21 25.75 2.98
CA SER A 64 -4.39 24.84 1.86
C SER A 64 -5.38 25.36 0.79
N LEU A 65 -6.17 26.39 1.11
CA LEU A 65 -7.07 27.05 0.17
C LEU A 65 -6.38 28.15 -0.63
N LEU A 66 -5.15 28.53 -0.28
CA LEU A 66 -4.43 29.62 -0.92
C LEU A 66 -3.79 29.17 -2.25
N SER A 67 -3.74 30.08 -3.22
CA SER A 67 -2.96 29.87 -4.44
C SER A 67 -1.46 29.80 -4.14
N LYS A 68 -0.65 29.30 -5.08
CA LYS A 68 0.81 29.28 -4.93
C LYS A 68 1.39 30.68 -4.63
N ASP A 69 0.82 31.72 -5.25
CA ASP A 69 1.29 33.10 -5.12
C ASP A 69 0.85 33.71 -3.78
N ASP A 70 -0.38 33.44 -3.35
CA ASP A 70 -0.88 33.87 -2.05
C ASP A 70 -0.13 33.18 -0.91
N LEU A 71 0.16 31.89 -1.03
CA LEU A 71 0.95 31.14 -0.05
C LEU A 71 2.40 31.65 0.01
N ALA A 72 3.00 31.95 -1.15
CA ALA A 72 4.31 32.59 -1.21
C ALA A 72 4.31 33.99 -0.56
N ASN A 73 3.27 34.79 -0.78
CA ASN A 73 3.12 36.12 -0.16
C ASN A 73 2.86 36.01 1.34
N ALA A 74 2.05 35.05 1.78
CA ALA A 74 1.77 34.75 3.18
C ALA A 74 3.07 34.48 3.95
N SER A 75 4.02 33.76 3.35
CA SER A 75 5.32 33.48 3.97
C SER A 75 6.12 34.74 4.36
N ARG A 76 5.78 35.92 3.83
CA ARG A 76 6.50 37.18 4.08
C ARG A 76 5.96 38.01 5.25
N VAL A 77 4.86 37.57 5.90
CA VAL A 77 4.14 38.37 6.90
C VAL A 77 4.82 38.37 8.27
N SER A 78 5.12 37.19 8.82
CA SER A 78 5.78 37.03 10.12
C SER A 78 6.47 35.67 10.20
N LYS A 79 7.22 35.40 11.27
CA LYS A 79 7.84 34.08 11.51
C LYS A 79 6.81 32.95 11.64
N PHE A 80 5.63 33.23 12.22
CA PHE A 80 4.53 32.26 12.27
C PHE A 80 4.03 31.97 10.87
N TRP A 81 3.65 33.00 10.10
CA TRP A 81 3.21 32.81 8.72
C TRP A 81 4.26 32.13 7.84
N TYR A 82 5.55 32.45 8.01
CA TYR A 82 6.64 31.78 7.31
C TYR A 82 6.69 30.29 7.64
N ALA A 83 6.63 29.90 8.93
CA ALA A 83 6.68 28.50 9.34
C ALA A 83 5.55 27.66 8.73
N TYR A 84 4.31 28.16 8.74
CA TYR A 84 3.16 27.42 8.22
C TYR A 84 3.08 27.51 6.68
N ALA A 85 3.33 28.66 6.07
CA ALA A 85 3.25 28.81 4.61
C ALA A 85 4.38 28.09 3.85
N THR A 86 5.50 27.81 4.51
CA THR A 86 6.61 27.04 3.93
C THR A 86 6.58 25.56 4.31
N PHE A 87 5.55 25.11 5.02
CA PHE A 87 5.37 23.70 5.36
C PHE A 87 5.14 22.89 4.08
N ASP A 88 6.07 21.99 3.77
CA ASP A 88 6.20 21.41 2.42
C ASP A 88 5.02 20.52 2.02
N GLU A 89 4.31 19.92 2.99
CA GLU A 89 3.12 19.10 2.74
C GLU A 89 1.98 19.91 2.10
N LEU A 90 1.87 21.22 2.37
CA LEU A 90 0.90 22.09 1.67
C LEU A 90 1.20 22.16 0.18
N TRP A 91 2.48 22.26 -0.17
CA TRP A 91 2.96 22.37 -1.54
C TRP A 91 2.87 21.02 -2.26
N ARG A 92 3.19 19.93 -1.57
CA ARG A 92 2.96 18.56 -2.05
C ARG A 92 1.49 18.34 -2.37
N LYS A 93 0.58 18.59 -1.42
CA LYS A 93 -0.87 18.41 -1.60
C LYS A 93 -1.42 19.30 -2.70
N MET A 94 -0.95 20.55 -2.85
CA MET A 94 -1.33 21.44 -3.95
C MET A 94 -1.00 20.82 -5.31
N TYR A 95 0.13 20.12 -5.42
CA TYR A 95 0.55 19.45 -6.65
C TYR A 95 -0.18 18.12 -6.86
N THR A 96 -0.20 17.24 -5.86
CA THR A 96 -0.68 15.85 -6.00
C THR A 96 -2.19 15.72 -6.02
N SER A 97 -2.94 16.70 -5.51
CA SER A 97 -4.41 16.64 -5.44
C SER A 97 -5.15 17.05 -6.72
N VAL A 98 -4.42 17.45 -7.78
CA VAL A 98 -5.00 17.94 -9.03
C VAL A 98 -4.40 17.22 -10.25
N SER A 99 -5.14 17.21 -11.37
CA SER A 99 -4.71 16.58 -12.62
C SER A 99 -3.57 17.37 -13.30
N SER A 100 -2.86 16.74 -14.25
CA SER A 100 -1.76 17.39 -14.97
C SER A 100 -2.22 18.66 -15.70
N GLU A 101 -3.43 18.65 -16.29
CA GLU A 101 -4.01 19.82 -16.97
C GLU A 101 -4.20 20.98 -15.98
N THR A 102 -4.78 20.70 -14.81
CA THR A 102 -4.95 21.71 -13.77
C THR A 102 -3.60 22.19 -13.23
N ARG A 103 -2.58 21.34 -13.13
CA ARG A 103 -1.23 21.77 -12.73
C ARG A 103 -0.64 22.79 -13.71
N GLN A 104 -0.87 22.59 -15.01
CA GLN A 104 -0.43 23.53 -16.05
C GLN A 104 -1.16 24.86 -15.97
N GLU A 105 -2.49 24.83 -15.80
CA GLU A 105 -3.32 26.03 -15.65
C GLU A 105 -2.92 26.85 -14.41
N LEU A 106 -2.65 26.18 -13.29
CA LEU A 106 -2.17 26.82 -12.06
C LEU A 106 -0.68 27.22 -12.14
N GLY A 107 0.04 26.76 -13.17
CA GLY A 107 1.48 26.96 -13.35
C GLY A 107 2.31 26.40 -12.19
N ILE A 108 1.93 25.23 -11.67
CA ILE A 108 2.64 24.53 -10.59
C ILE A 108 3.42 23.30 -11.10
N GLU A 109 3.41 23.05 -12.41
CA GLU A 109 4.29 22.04 -13.01
C GLU A 109 5.77 22.44 -12.96
N PHE A 110 6.63 21.43 -12.81
CA PHE A 110 8.07 21.57 -12.84
C PHE A 110 8.71 20.37 -13.55
N LEU A 111 9.83 20.63 -14.21
CA LEU A 111 10.63 19.61 -14.91
C LEU A 111 11.90 19.22 -14.13
N GLN A 112 12.18 19.91 -13.02
CA GLN A 112 13.37 19.69 -12.22
C GLN A 112 13.00 19.73 -10.74
N TRP A 113 13.37 18.68 -10.02
CA TRP A 113 13.27 18.66 -8.57
C TRP A 113 14.32 19.58 -7.94
N LYS A 114 13.88 20.44 -7.03
CA LYS A 114 14.74 21.42 -6.33
C LYS A 114 14.72 21.21 -4.82
N SER A 115 14.96 19.97 -4.41
CA SER A 115 15.10 19.52 -3.02
C SER A 115 13.82 19.54 -2.16
N THR A 116 12.86 20.43 -2.40
CA THR A 116 11.55 20.45 -1.72
C THR A 116 10.41 20.71 -2.71
N TRP A 117 9.18 20.38 -2.33
CA TRP A 117 7.98 20.62 -3.13
C TRP A 117 7.80 22.11 -3.41
N ARG A 118 7.90 22.95 -2.37
CA ARG A 118 7.84 24.41 -2.51
C ARG A 118 8.85 24.95 -3.51
N SER A 119 10.12 24.57 -3.38
CA SER A 119 11.20 25.10 -4.23
C SER A 119 11.07 24.64 -5.68
N SER A 120 10.56 23.42 -5.91
CA SER A 120 10.29 22.88 -7.24
C SER A 120 9.15 23.64 -7.92
N ILE A 121 8.01 23.81 -7.22
CA ILE A 121 6.83 24.55 -7.72
C ILE A 121 7.15 26.02 -7.98
N LEU A 122 7.86 26.68 -7.06
CA LEU A 122 8.26 28.08 -7.23
C LEU A 122 9.47 28.26 -8.17
N ASN A 123 10.04 27.17 -8.67
CA ASN A 123 11.29 27.16 -9.46
C ASN A 123 12.45 27.92 -8.76
N SER A 124 12.44 27.96 -7.42
CA SER A 124 13.39 28.73 -6.61
C SER A 124 14.75 28.01 -6.48
N LYS A 125 15.83 28.77 -6.33
CA LYS A 125 17.18 28.23 -6.07
C LYS A 125 17.53 28.14 -4.58
N GLU A 126 16.57 28.40 -3.69
CA GLU A 126 16.79 28.45 -2.25
C GLU A 126 17.13 27.06 -1.68
N LYS A 127 18.38 26.90 -1.20
CA LYS A 127 18.88 25.64 -0.59
C LYS A 127 18.75 25.59 0.93
N LYS A 128 18.45 26.71 1.60
CA LYS A 128 18.38 26.82 3.06
C LYS A 128 17.26 27.76 3.49
N PRO A 129 16.64 27.52 4.65
CA PRO A 129 15.63 28.44 5.18
C PRO A 129 16.28 29.79 5.50
N LEU A 130 15.65 30.86 5.03
CA LEU A 130 16.12 32.23 5.22
C LEU A 130 15.71 32.79 6.59
N VAL A 131 14.74 32.16 7.25
CA VAL A 131 14.12 32.66 8.49
C VAL A 131 14.19 31.61 9.59
N ASP A 132 14.81 31.96 10.71
CA ASP A 132 14.80 31.16 11.94
C ASP A 132 13.54 31.47 12.77
N CYS A 133 12.66 30.47 12.89
CA CYS A 133 11.43 30.51 13.68
C CYS A 133 11.62 29.96 15.10
N GLY A 134 12.85 29.57 15.45
CA GLY A 134 13.19 29.03 16.77
C GLY A 134 12.92 30.00 17.92
N GLY A 135 12.46 29.42 19.04
CA GLY A 135 12.09 30.17 20.25
C GLY A 135 10.80 30.99 20.10
N LEU A 136 10.06 30.81 18.99
CA LEU A 136 8.78 31.48 18.76
C LEU A 136 7.69 30.50 18.32
N VAL A 137 7.98 29.62 17.35
CA VAL A 137 7.00 28.66 16.83
C VAL A 137 7.17 27.30 17.50
N TYR A 138 6.11 26.87 18.18
CA TYR A 138 5.98 25.57 18.84
C TYR A 138 4.73 24.89 18.30
N SER A 139 4.88 23.79 17.56
CA SER A 139 3.78 23.15 16.83
C SER A 139 4.11 21.69 16.59
N ASP A 140 3.30 20.78 17.13
CA ASP A 140 3.42 19.35 16.83
C ASP A 140 3.00 19.07 15.39
N THR A 141 2.01 19.80 14.86
CA THR A 141 1.53 19.66 13.47
C THR A 141 2.64 19.93 12.45
N LEU A 142 3.53 20.89 12.71
CA LEU A 142 4.69 21.15 11.85
C LEU A 142 5.90 20.26 12.19
N PHE A 143 6.09 19.91 13.46
CA PHE A 143 7.28 19.20 13.91
C PHE A 143 7.22 17.69 13.73
N THR A 144 6.05 17.07 13.96
CA THR A 144 5.88 15.61 13.91
C THR A 144 6.21 15.05 12.53
N PRO A 145 5.71 15.61 11.41
CA PRO A 145 6.07 15.12 10.07
C PRO A 145 7.56 15.19 9.78
N TYR A 146 8.22 16.29 10.19
CA TYR A 146 9.66 16.43 10.07
C TYR A 146 10.43 15.42 10.95
N SER A 147 9.99 15.20 12.19
CA SER A 147 10.57 14.18 13.05
C SER A 147 10.47 12.81 12.39
N ASN A 148 9.29 12.49 11.84
CA ASN A 148 9.00 11.24 11.16
C ASN A 148 9.84 11.06 9.89
N SER A 149 10.07 12.10 9.09
CA SER A 149 10.96 12.02 7.93
C SER A 149 12.43 11.75 8.29
N CYS A 150 12.83 12.02 9.54
CA CYS A 150 14.16 11.72 10.08
C CYS A 150 14.30 10.30 10.66
N ILE A 151 13.30 9.43 10.53
CA ILE A 151 13.36 8.07 11.07
C ILE A 151 14.48 7.24 10.41
N ASP A 152 15.33 6.63 11.23
CA ASP A 152 16.32 5.64 10.78
C ASP A 152 15.82 4.22 11.08
N TYR A 153 15.21 3.59 10.07
CA TYR A 153 14.72 2.22 10.19
C TYR A 153 15.85 1.19 10.31
N LYS A 154 17.01 1.42 9.70
CA LYS A 154 18.16 0.51 9.84
C LYS A 154 18.65 0.47 11.28
N GLU A 155 18.64 1.63 11.94
CA GLU A 155 19.00 1.70 13.35
C GLU A 155 17.95 1.05 14.25
N ILE A 156 16.67 1.37 14.04
CA ILE A 156 15.56 0.78 14.82
C ILE A 156 15.56 -0.74 14.73
N PHE A 157 15.73 -1.28 13.51
CA PHE A 157 15.63 -2.70 13.22
C PHE A 157 17.01 -3.39 13.12
N ARG A 158 18.08 -2.76 13.60
CA ARG A 158 19.46 -3.24 13.46
C ARG A 158 19.65 -4.70 13.88
N ASP A 159 19.09 -5.08 15.02
CA ASP A 159 19.22 -6.44 15.56
C ASP A 159 18.42 -7.44 14.72
N LEU A 160 17.24 -7.05 14.23
CA LEU A 160 16.42 -7.86 13.34
C LEU A 160 17.11 -8.06 11.98
N ILE A 161 17.72 -6.99 11.43
CA ILE A 161 18.48 -7.05 10.18
C ILE A 161 19.62 -8.07 10.29
N ARG A 162 20.47 -7.96 11.32
CA ARG A 162 21.61 -8.87 11.55
C ARG A 162 21.20 -10.33 11.70
N GLU A 163 20.08 -10.56 12.38
CA GLU A 163 19.52 -11.89 12.54
C GLU A 163 19.05 -12.44 11.18
N GLN A 164 18.27 -11.65 10.44
CA GLN A 164 17.71 -12.05 9.15
C GLN A 164 18.77 -12.18 8.05
N GLU A 165 19.93 -11.53 8.13
CA GLU A 165 21.03 -11.75 7.17
C GLU A 165 21.54 -13.21 7.14
N ASN A 166 21.37 -13.95 8.24
CA ASN A 166 21.90 -15.31 8.39
C ASN A 166 20.82 -16.40 8.43
N LEU A 167 19.53 -16.03 8.41
CA LEU A 167 18.40 -16.96 8.49
C LEU A 167 17.84 -17.21 7.08
N ARG A 168 18.10 -18.38 6.49
CA ARG A 168 17.43 -18.80 5.25
C ARG A 168 16.99 -20.25 5.33
N ASP A 169 15.68 -20.43 5.47
CA ASP A 169 15.09 -21.73 5.74
C ASP A 169 14.63 -22.47 4.47
N ILE A 170 14.33 -21.76 3.38
CA ILE A 170 13.85 -22.38 2.13
C ILE A 170 14.75 -22.04 0.96
N ASP A 171 15.39 -23.08 0.41
CA ASP A 171 16.20 -23.02 -0.80
C ASP A 171 15.36 -23.36 -2.03
N GLU A 172 15.21 -22.40 -2.95
CA GLU A 172 14.46 -22.54 -4.20
C GLU A 172 14.86 -23.77 -5.00
N SER A 173 16.14 -24.16 -5.00
CA SER A 173 16.62 -25.30 -5.79
C SER A 173 16.03 -26.65 -5.35
N THR A 174 15.58 -26.73 -4.10
CA THR A 174 14.99 -27.95 -3.51
C THR A 174 13.49 -27.82 -3.27
N PHE A 175 12.93 -26.63 -3.48
CA PHE A 175 11.52 -26.35 -3.22
C PHE A 175 10.66 -26.78 -4.42
N THR A 176 9.68 -27.65 -4.19
CA THR A 176 8.76 -28.12 -5.23
C THR A 176 7.33 -27.66 -4.99
N TYR A 177 6.49 -27.72 -6.02
CA TYR A 177 5.08 -27.38 -5.88
C TYR A 177 4.36 -28.35 -4.92
N GLU A 178 4.72 -29.63 -4.92
CA GLU A 178 4.18 -30.62 -4.00
C GLU A 178 4.59 -30.31 -2.55
N ASN A 179 5.83 -29.84 -2.33
CA ASN A 179 6.27 -29.38 -1.01
C ASN A 179 5.40 -28.20 -0.54
N PHE A 180 5.21 -27.21 -1.43
CA PHE A 180 4.38 -26.03 -1.18
C PHE A 180 2.96 -26.41 -0.71
N VAL A 181 2.31 -27.36 -1.38
CA VAL A 181 0.95 -27.80 -1.03
C VAL A 181 0.94 -28.73 0.20
N ASN A 182 1.75 -29.79 0.21
CA ASN A 182 1.65 -30.86 1.21
C ASN A 182 2.12 -30.43 2.61
N ASN A 183 2.99 -29.42 2.70
CA ASN A 183 3.48 -28.89 3.97
C ASN A 183 2.72 -27.64 4.43
N HIS A 184 1.60 -27.29 3.79
CA HIS A 184 0.77 -26.14 4.15
C HIS A 184 1.50 -24.79 4.06
N TRP A 185 2.49 -24.66 3.17
CA TRP A 185 3.13 -23.36 2.89
C TRP A 185 2.16 -22.36 2.27
N THR A 186 1.08 -22.84 1.68
CA THR A 186 0.00 -22.04 1.07
C THR A 186 -0.69 -21.09 2.05
N ASP A 187 -0.59 -21.34 3.35
CA ASP A 187 -1.37 -20.61 4.36
C ASP A 187 -0.49 -19.67 5.20
N HIS A 188 0.83 -19.67 4.97
CA HIS A 188 1.80 -18.92 5.76
C HIS A 188 2.80 -18.18 4.88
N PRO A 189 3.14 -16.92 5.22
CA PRO A 189 4.18 -16.20 4.49
C PRO A 189 5.55 -16.83 4.77
N PHE A 190 6.41 -16.80 3.76
CA PHE A 190 7.78 -17.29 3.83
C PHE A 190 8.68 -16.56 2.82
N ILE A 191 9.99 -16.60 3.07
CA ILE A 191 11.01 -16.08 2.16
C ILE A 191 11.67 -17.26 1.45
N LEU A 192 11.63 -17.23 0.12
CA LEU A 192 12.36 -18.12 -0.74
C LEU A 192 13.72 -17.51 -1.06
N GLY A 193 14.79 -18.15 -0.58
CA GLY A 193 16.16 -17.77 -0.89
C GLY A 193 16.74 -18.65 -2.00
N SER A 194 17.75 -18.13 -2.70
CA SER A 194 18.56 -18.93 -3.62
C SER A 194 19.96 -19.11 -3.03
N LYS A 195 20.36 -20.35 -2.75
CA LYS A 195 21.75 -20.71 -2.40
C LYS A 195 22.62 -20.95 -3.64
N GLN A 196 22.09 -20.71 -4.85
CA GLN A 196 22.86 -20.97 -6.06
C GLN A 196 24.08 -20.05 -6.11
N ASN A 197 25.25 -20.65 -6.36
CA ASN A 197 26.48 -19.91 -6.66
C ASN A 197 26.22 -18.94 -7.83
N ASP A 198 26.88 -17.78 -7.79
CA ASP A 198 26.82 -16.63 -8.74
C ASP A 198 26.81 -16.94 -10.25
N SER A 199 27.05 -18.19 -10.67
CA SER A 199 27.14 -18.59 -12.07
C SER A 199 25.78 -18.67 -12.81
N ASN A 200 24.65 -18.85 -12.13
CA ASN A 200 23.32 -18.88 -12.76
C ASN A 200 22.44 -17.73 -12.22
N LYS A 201 22.26 -16.67 -13.01
CA LYS A 201 21.43 -15.52 -12.64
C LYS A 201 19.93 -15.88 -12.64
N ARG A 202 19.36 -16.15 -11.46
CA ARG A 202 17.94 -16.47 -11.25
C ARG A 202 16.98 -15.31 -11.56
N TRP A 203 17.39 -14.09 -11.22
CA TRP A 203 16.61 -12.86 -11.34
C TRP A 203 17.34 -11.86 -12.26
N PRO A 204 16.62 -10.94 -12.93
CA PRO A 204 17.26 -9.86 -13.66
C PRO A 204 18.02 -8.93 -12.71
N GLU A 205 19.09 -8.32 -13.20
CA GLU A 205 19.87 -7.34 -12.45
C GLU A 205 19.34 -5.92 -12.67
N TRP A 206 18.04 -5.71 -12.45
CA TRP A 206 17.47 -4.38 -12.54
C TRP A 206 17.84 -3.57 -11.30
N THR A 207 18.54 -2.48 -11.54
CA THR A 207 18.87 -1.45 -10.56
C THR A 207 18.30 -0.12 -11.02
N THR A 208 18.19 0.84 -10.12
CA THR A 208 17.79 2.21 -10.46
C THR A 208 18.68 2.77 -11.57
N LYS A 209 20.00 2.53 -11.48
CA LYS A 209 20.96 2.91 -12.52
C LYS A 209 20.66 2.25 -13.87
N TYR A 210 20.40 0.94 -13.88
CA TYR A 210 20.07 0.21 -15.11
C TYR A 210 18.80 0.76 -15.77
N LEU A 211 17.77 1.05 -14.96
CA LEU A 211 16.52 1.60 -15.45
C LEU A 211 16.71 3.01 -16.03
N LEU A 212 17.48 3.87 -15.36
CA LEU A 212 17.80 5.22 -15.82
C LEU A 212 18.62 5.25 -17.11
N GLU A 213 19.55 4.32 -17.29
CA GLU A 213 20.34 4.22 -18.52
C GLU A 213 19.48 3.84 -19.74
N ARG A 214 18.38 3.11 -19.52
CA ARG A 214 17.52 2.60 -20.61
C ARG A 214 16.24 3.40 -20.82
N PHE A 215 15.66 3.97 -19.76
CA PHE A 215 14.33 4.55 -19.74
C PHE A 215 14.27 5.91 -19.01
N PRO A 216 15.23 6.85 -19.22
CA PRO A 216 15.28 8.09 -18.44
C PRO A 216 14.03 8.97 -18.63
N ASP A 217 13.54 9.04 -19.87
CA ASP A 217 12.42 9.91 -20.28
C ASP A 217 11.08 9.15 -20.30
N VAL A 218 11.06 7.88 -19.89
CA VAL A 218 9.82 7.11 -19.78
C VAL A 218 9.09 7.54 -18.53
N LYS A 219 7.78 7.80 -18.67
CA LYS A 219 6.92 8.10 -17.54
C LYS A 219 6.49 6.83 -16.82
N PHE A 220 6.64 6.83 -15.51
CA PHE A 220 6.18 5.76 -14.62
C PHE A 220 5.15 6.32 -13.64
N ARG A 221 4.23 5.49 -13.16
CA ARG A 221 3.31 5.86 -12.09
C ARG A 221 4.05 5.86 -10.74
N GLN A 222 4.00 6.97 -10.01
CA GLN A 222 4.47 7.06 -8.62
C GLN A 222 3.35 7.59 -7.73
N GLU A 223 2.52 6.68 -7.23
CA GLU A 223 1.28 6.99 -6.50
C GLU A 223 0.31 7.89 -7.30
N SER A 224 0.35 9.20 -7.02
CA SER A 224 -0.53 10.25 -7.55
C SER A 224 0.12 11.10 -8.66
N VAL A 225 1.36 10.79 -9.02
CA VAL A 225 2.09 11.47 -10.10
C VAL A 225 2.52 10.49 -11.19
N LEU A 226 2.76 11.05 -12.38
CA LEU A 226 3.22 10.35 -13.57
C LEU A 226 4.44 11.11 -14.10
N TRP A 227 5.62 10.82 -13.55
CA TRP A 227 6.86 11.50 -13.90
C TRP A 227 7.80 10.64 -14.73
N GLU A 228 8.60 11.32 -15.55
CA GLU A 228 9.79 10.73 -16.17
C GLU A 228 10.72 10.16 -15.11
N LEU A 229 11.33 9.01 -15.37
CA LEU A 229 12.19 8.33 -14.41
C LEU A 229 13.35 9.22 -13.93
N ALA A 230 13.93 10.02 -14.81
CA ALA A 230 14.99 10.97 -14.47
C ALA A 230 14.55 12.03 -13.45
N LEU A 231 13.30 12.52 -13.56
CA LEU A 231 12.74 13.47 -12.58
C LEU A 231 12.47 12.77 -11.24
N TYR A 232 11.91 11.57 -11.28
CA TYR A 232 11.67 10.76 -10.07
C TYR A 232 12.97 10.45 -9.32
N GLU A 233 14.04 10.09 -10.03
CA GLU A 233 15.33 9.84 -9.42
C GLU A 233 15.89 11.10 -8.75
N SER A 234 15.79 12.24 -9.43
CA SER A 234 16.23 13.51 -8.85
C SER A 234 15.46 13.85 -7.56
N TYR A 235 14.19 13.48 -7.48
CA TYR A 235 13.38 13.56 -6.27
C TYR A 235 13.88 12.59 -5.19
N ALA A 236 14.00 11.30 -5.52
CA ALA A 236 14.36 10.24 -4.58
C ALA A 236 15.70 10.51 -3.88
N LEU A 237 16.73 10.92 -4.63
CA LEU A 237 18.08 11.21 -4.11
C LEU A 237 18.12 12.39 -3.12
N GLN A 238 17.15 13.31 -3.20
CA GLN A 238 17.09 14.51 -2.37
C GLN A 238 15.84 14.53 -1.48
N ASN A 239 15.21 13.38 -1.28
CA ASN A 239 13.91 13.30 -0.62
C ASN A 239 13.98 13.63 0.88
N GLN A 240 13.07 14.49 1.33
CA GLN A 240 12.87 14.86 2.73
C GLN A 240 11.45 14.59 3.23
N ASP A 241 10.61 13.97 2.40
CA ASP A 241 9.23 13.68 2.75
C ASP A 241 9.17 12.64 3.87
N GLU A 242 8.15 12.76 4.73
CA GLU A 242 7.79 11.75 5.72
C GLU A 242 7.45 10.41 5.06
N SER A 243 6.60 10.47 4.03
CA SER A 243 6.22 9.34 3.18
C SER A 243 6.68 9.64 1.76
N PRO A 244 7.89 9.18 1.36
CA PRO A 244 8.40 9.42 0.01
C PRO A 244 7.48 8.80 -1.05
N LEU A 245 7.32 9.47 -2.20
CA LEU A 245 6.60 8.92 -3.35
C LEU A 245 7.20 7.58 -3.77
N TYR A 246 6.33 6.60 -3.98
CA TYR A 246 6.72 5.25 -4.35
C TYR A 246 6.35 4.91 -5.79
N LEU A 247 7.32 4.51 -6.60
CA LEU A 247 7.10 4.07 -7.98
C LEU A 247 6.45 2.69 -7.96
N PHE A 248 5.32 2.57 -8.64
CA PHE A 248 4.53 1.34 -8.73
C PHE A 248 3.88 1.28 -10.12
N ASP A 249 4.51 0.57 -11.05
CA ASP A 249 4.18 0.65 -12.48
C ASP A 249 4.03 -0.72 -13.13
N CYS A 250 2.96 -0.89 -13.92
CA CYS A 250 2.66 -2.12 -14.65
C CYS A 250 2.49 -1.92 -16.17
N ARG A 251 2.42 -0.66 -16.66
CA ARG A 251 1.93 -0.34 -18.01
C ARG A 251 2.86 0.54 -18.84
N SER A 252 3.90 1.12 -18.24
CA SER A 252 4.84 1.99 -18.97
C SER A 252 5.50 1.28 -20.15
N ASP A 253 6.07 2.05 -21.08
CA ASP A 253 6.81 1.48 -22.21
C ASP A 253 8.05 0.70 -21.74
N ALA A 254 8.60 1.04 -20.56
CA ALA A 254 9.63 0.24 -19.92
C ALA A 254 9.10 -1.14 -19.51
N MET A 255 7.90 -1.22 -18.92
CA MET A 255 7.28 -2.52 -18.60
C MET A 255 7.02 -3.35 -19.85
N LYS A 256 6.53 -2.74 -20.94
CA LYS A 256 6.35 -3.44 -22.23
C LYS A 256 7.67 -3.94 -22.81
N ALA A 257 8.76 -3.21 -22.63
CA ALA A 257 10.08 -3.58 -23.13
C ALA A 257 10.78 -4.64 -22.25
N LEU A 258 10.54 -4.61 -20.94
CA LEU A 258 11.12 -5.55 -19.96
C LEU A 258 10.33 -6.85 -19.87
N LEU A 259 9.01 -6.77 -20.06
CA LEU A 259 8.06 -7.87 -19.94
C LEU A 259 7.10 -7.83 -21.14
N PRO A 260 7.51 -8.27 -22.33
CA PRO A 260 6.74 -8.13 -23.57
C PRO A 260 5.39 -8.84 -23.55
N THR A 261 5.23 -9.84 -22.68
CA THR A 261 3.98 -10.58 -22.50
C THR A 261 3.21 -10.15 -21.24
N GLY A 262 3.74 -9.18 -20.48
CA GLY A 262 3.27 -8.84 -19.13
C GLY A 262 3.63 -9.87 -18.05
N TYR A 263 4.18 -11.03 -18.45
CA TYR A 263 4.56 -12.10 -17.54
C TYR A 263 6.06 -12.11 -17.28
N TYR A 264 6.42 -12.39 -16.03
CA TYR A 264 7.75 -12.88 -15.73
C TYR A 264 7.87 -14.32 -16.25
N GLU A 265 8.80 -14.57 -17.18
CA GLU A 265 8.88 -15.85 -17.91
C GLU A 265 9.16 -17.06 -17.00
N ASP A 266 9.86 -16.83 -15.89
CA ASP A 266 10.28 -17.88 -14.95
C ASP A 266 9.86 -17.58 -13.50
N PRO A 267 8.56 -17.57 -13.17
CA PRO A 267 8.09 -17.21 -11.84
C PRO A 267 8.55 -18.23 -10.79
N PRO A 268 8.50 -17.92 -9.49
CA PRO A 268 8.75 -18.91 -8.44
C PRO A 268 7.90 -20.18 -8.64
N ILE A 269 8.41 -21.33 -8.21
CA ILE A 269 7.78 -22.65 -8.45
C ILE A 269 6.30 -22.70 -8.01
N PHE A 270 5.95 -22.02 -6.92
CA PHE A 270 4.59 -21.96 -6.38
C PHE A 270 3.64 -21.12 -7.25
N ALA A 271 4.16 -20.20 -8.06
CA ALA A 271 3.41 -19.33 -8.97
C ALA A 271 3.41 -19.83 -10.42
N LYS A 272 4.04 -20.97 -10.69
CA LYS A 272 4.14 -21.55 -12.05
C LYS A 272 2.78 -21.86 -12.67
N TYR A 273 1.85 -22.37 -11.87
CA TYR A 273 0.52 -22.84 -12.32
C TYR A 273 -0.59 -21.82 -12.11
N ASP A 274 -0.31 -20.55 -12.40
CA ASP A 274 -1.25 -19.47 -12.20
C ASP A 274 -2.53 -19.58 -13.05
N LEU A 275 -3.66 -19.79 -12.37
CA LEU A 275 -4.97 -19.99 -12.99
C LEU A 275 -5.51 -18.73 -13.66
N PHE A 276 -5.12 -17.52 -13.24
CA PHE A 276 -5.60 -16.29 -13.88
C PHE A 276 -5.05 -16.08 -15.30
N LYS A 277 -4.08 -16.89 -15.74
CA LYS A 277 -3.62 -16.89 -17.14
C LYS A 277 -4.73 -17.22 -18.14
N VAL A 278 -5.83 -17.87 -17.73
CA VAL A 278 -6.97 -18.16 -18.63
C VAL A 278 -7.69 -16.90 -19.13
N PHE A 279 -7.57 -15.79 -18.41
CA PHE A 279 -8.12 -14.50 -18.84
C PHE A 279 -7.33 -13.85 -19.99
N GLU A 280 -6.07 -14.27 -20.21
CA GLU A 280 -5.22 -13.73 -21.28
C GLU A 280 -5.18 -12.19 -21.24
N GLU A 281 -5.55 -11.49 -22.32
CA GLU A 281 -5.46 -10.03 -22.41
C GLU A 281 -6.43 -9.27 -21.50
N CYS A 282 -7.51 -9.89 -21.02
CA CYS A 282 -8.45 -9.25 -20.09
C CYS A 282 -8.12 -9.50 -18.62
N ARG A 283 -7.01 -10.18 -18.34
CA ARG A 283 -6.51 -10.39 -16.99
C ARG A 283 -6.28 -9.04 -16.29
N PRO A 284 -6.57 -8.92 -14.98
CA PRO A 284 -6.20 -7.75 -14.21
C PRO A 284 -4.70 -7.48 -14.26
N ASP A 285 -4.32 -6.22 -14.06
CA ASP A 285 -2.93 -5.88 -13.78
C ASP A 285 -2.46 -6.73 -12.59
N HIS A 286 -1.32 -7.39 -12.77
CA HIS A 286 -0.88 -8.47 -11.88
C HIS A 286 0.63 -8.51 -11.70
N SER A 287 1.38 -7.61 -12.34
CA SER A 287 2.83 -7.56 -12.27
C SER A 287 3.28 -6.11 -12.28
N TRP A 288 4.11 -5.74 -11.30
CA TRP A 288 4.55 -4.36 -11.12
C TRP A 288 6.05 -4.30 -10.89
N LEU A 289 6.69 -3.36 -11.59
CA LEU A 289 7.98 -2.83 -11.18
C LEU A 289 7.74 -1.82 -10.07
N ILE A 290 8.48 -2.01 -8.98
CA ILE A 290 8.36 -1.17 -7.80
C ILE A 290 9.74 -0.62 -7.45
N ALA A 291 9.84 0.69 -7.30
CA ALA A 291 11.08 1.34 -6.91
C ALA A 291 10.83 2.49 -5.94
N GLY A 292 11.75 2.71 -5.01
CA GLY A 292 11.68 3.91 -4.17
C GLY A 292 12.85 4.07 -3.21
N PRO A 293 13.02 5.29 -2.69
CA PRO A 293 14.10 5.58 -1.76
C PRO A 293 13.87 4.91 -0.41
N ALA A 294 14.92 4.84 0.41
CA ALA A 294 14.78 4.42 1.81
C ALA A 294 13.63 5.18 2.52
N ARG A 295 12.95 4.50 3.45
CA ARG A 295 11.74 4.94 4.18
C ARG A 295 10.43 4.92 3.39
N SER A 296 10.46 4.79 2.07
CA SER A 296 9.23 4.55 1.29
C SER A 296 8.71 3.12 1.52
N GLY A 297 7.49 2.84 1.05
CA GLY A 297 6.88 1.52 1.22
C GLY A 297 5.37 1.56 1.06
N SER A 298 4.70 0.54 1.59
CA SER A 298 3.25 0.41 1.55
C SER A 298 2.68 0.26 2.96
N THR A 299 1.61 1.00 3.26
CA THR A 299 0.81 0.82 4.47
C THR A 299 0.14 -0.56 4.49
N PHE A 300 -0.49 -0.91 5.61
CA PHE A 300 -1.20 -2.19 5.72
C PHE A 300 -2.32 -2.31 4.69
N HIS A 301 -2.30 -3.41 3.95
CA HIS A 301 -3.34 -3.79 3.01
C HIS A 301 -3.44 -5.32 2.87
N LYS A 302 -4.47 -5.76 2.15
CA LYS A 302 -4.60 -7.13 1.62
C LYS A 302 -4.58 -7.05 0.10
N ASP A 303 -4.01 -8.06 -0.54
CA ASP A 303 -4.04 -8.15 -2.00
C ASP A 303 -5.48 -8.28 -2.53
N PRO A 304 -5.80 -7.67 -3.69
CA PRO A 304 -7.13 -7.71 -4.28
C PRO A 304 -7.49 -9.12 -4.78
N ASN A 305 -8.78 -9.34 -5.09
CA ASN A 305 -9.28 -10.54 -5.76
C ASN A 305 -8.98 -11.88 -5.05
N SER A 306 -8.58 -11.84 -3.76
CA SER A 306 -8.10 -12.99 -3.00
C SER A 306 -6.95 -13.75 -3.68
N THR A 307 -6.11 -13.04 -4.44
CA THR A 307 -4.90 -13.63 -5.04
C THR A 307 -3.81 -13.82 -3.99
N ASP A 308 -2.94 -14.79 -4.22
CA ASP A 308 -1.63 -14.81 -3.56
C ASP A 308 -0.68 -13.87 -4.32
N ALA A 309 0.39 -13.42 -3.67
CA ALA A 309 1.40 -12.59 -4.30
C ALA A 309 2.82 -13.09 -4.01
N TRP A 310 3.75 -12.66 -4.85
CA TRP A 310 5.18 -12.80 -4.57
C TRP A 310 5.92 -11.53 -4.93
N ASN A 311 6.99 -11.24 -4.19
CA ASN A 311 7.79 -10.04 -4.36
C ASN A 311 9.27 -10.40 -4.29
N VAL A 312 10.02 -10.15 -5.37
CA VAL A 312 11.47 -10.31 -5.39
C VAL A 312 12.15 -8.95 -5.29
N VAL A 313 13.12 -8.84 -4.38
CA VAL A 313 13.99 -7.66 -4.28
C VAL A 313 15.14 -7.82 -5.27
N LEU A 314 15.28 -6.88 -6.21
CA LEU A 314 16.34 -6.87 -7.24
C LEU A 314 17.51 -5.96 -6.83
N GLU A 315 17.21 -4.93 -6.04
CA GLU A 315 18.17 -4.02 -5.41
C GLU A 315 17.63 -3.57 -4.05
N GLY A 316 18.52 -3.39 -3.07
CA GLY A 316 18.19 -2.93 -1.72
C GLY A 316 17.66 -4.05 -0.80
N SER A 317 16.81 -3.65 0.15
CA SER A 317 16.21 -4.55 1.15
C SER A 317 14.88 -4.01 1.68
N LYS A 318 13.96 -4.93 1.98
CA LYS A 318 12.59 -4.61 2.43
C LYS A 318 12.26 -5.33 3.72
N LEU A 319 11.73 -4.59 4.69
CA LEU A 319 11.12 -5.12 5.92
C LEU A 319 9.64 -5.36 5.68
N TRP A 320 9.19 -6.57 5.98
CA TRP A 320 7.80 -7.02 5.91
C TRP A 320 7.21 -7.17 7.30
N ILE A 321 5.99 -6.66 7.46
CA ILE A 321 5.22 -6.72 8.70
C ILE A 321 3.89 -7.35 8.35
N MET A 322 3.63 -8.56 8.85
CA MET A 322 2.50 -9.37 8.37
C MET A 322 1.64 -9.86 9.53
N LEU A 323 0.32 -9.80 9.34
CA LEU A 323 -0.67 -10.30 10.30
C LEU A 323 -1.63 -11.28 9.61
N PRO A 324 -2.06 -12.35 10.31
CA PRO A 324 -3.05 -13.28 9.78
C PRO A 324 -4.36 -12.57 9.36
N PRO A 325 -5.13 -13.14 8.42
CA PRO A 325 -6.29 -12.49 7.81
C PRO A 325 -7.35 -11.96 8.80
N GLU A 326 -7.50 -12.65 9.93
CA GLU A 326 -8.50 -12.42 10.98
C GLU A 326 -8.09 -11.29 11.94
N MET A 327 -6.85 -10.82 11.85
CA MET A 327 -6.27 -9.86 12.79
C MET A 327 -6.16 -8.48 12.17
N LYS A 328 -7.05 -7.58 12.60
CA LYS A 328 -7.00 -6.17 12.21
C LYS A 328 -5.73 -5.49 12.76
N PRO A 329 -4.90 -4.88 11.89
CA PRO A 329 -3.73 -4.14 12.34
C PRO A 329 -4.15 -2.93 13.20
N PRO A 330 -3.39 -2.56 14.24
CA PRO A 330 -3.66 -1.35 15.03
C PRO A 330 -3.56 -0.09 14.17
N GLY A 331 -4.37 0.91 14.50
CA GLY A 331 -4.40 2.17 13.76
C GLY A 331 -5.05 2.07 12.37
N VAL A 332 -5.28 0.87 11.84
CA VAL A 332 -5.96 0.66 10.56
C VAL A 332 -7.46 0.59 10.80
N PHE A 333 -8.24 1.35 10.03
CA PHE A 333 -9.70 1.33 10.03
C PHE A 333 -10.18 0.65 8.74
N VAL A 334 -11.18 -0.21 8.87
CA VAL A 334 -11.69 -1.03 7.78
C VAL A 334 -13.21 -0.90 7.81
N SER A 335 -13.84 -0.66 6.67
CA SER A 335 -15.31 -0.63 6.55
C SER A 335 -15.93 -1.98 6.91
N ASP A 336 -17.23 -2.02 7.21
CA ASP A 336 -17.91 -3.24 7.65
C ASP A 336 -17.90 -4.36 6.59
N ASP A 337 -17.79 -4.00 5.31
CA ASP A 337 -17.66 -4.91 4.17
C ASP A 337 -16.21 -5.21 3.76
N GLU A 338 -15.23 -4.62 4.46
CA GLU A 338 -13.80 -4.72 4.19
C GLU A 338 -13.33 -4.12 2.85
N SER A 339 -14.14 -3.26 2.25
CA SER A 339 -13.90 -2.69 0.93
C SER A 339 -13.00 -1.44 0.99
N GLU A 340 -13.15 -0.62 2.05
CA GLU A 340 -12.34 0.57 2.29
C GLU A 340 -11.39 0.34 3.48
N VAL A 341 -10.09 0.52 3.24
CA VAL A 341 -9.04 0.46 4.26
C VAL A 341 -8.41 1.83 4.41
N MET A 342 -8.49 2.39 5.62
CA MET A 342 -7.86 3.66 5.98
C MET A 342 -6.74 3.40 6.99
N SER A 343 -5.53 3.80 6.63
CA SER A 343 -4.39 3.86 7.55
C SER A 343 -4.05 5.35 7.76
N PRO A 344 -4.68 6.04 8.74
CA PRO A 344 -4.48 7.48 8.93
C PRO A 344 -3.05 7.83 9.33
N GLU A 345 -2.28 6.87 9.85
CA GLU A 345 -0.88 7.06 10.25
C GLU A 345 0.08 6.58 9.18
N GLY A 346 1.11 7.39 8.90
CA GLY A 346 2.22 6.99 8.05
C GLY A 346 3.06 5.88 8.70
N LEU A 347 3.87 5.18 7.90
CA LEU A 347 4.74 4.08 8.38
C LEU A 347 5.68 4.51 9.52
N ALA A 348 6.17 5.75 9.46
CA ALA A 348 7.08 6.30 10.46
C ALA A 348 6.37 6.52 11.80
N GLU A 349 5.17 7.09 11.76
CA GLU A 349 4.33 7.29 12.93
C GLU A 349 3.91 5.96 13.54
N TRP A 350 3.45 5.00 12.72
CA TRP A 350 3.02 3.69 13.20
C TRP A 350 4.14 2.95 13.97
N VAL A 351 5.39 3.08 13.52
CA VAL A 351 6.55 2.53 14.23
C VAL A 351 6.88 3.33 15.51
N LYS A 352 6.86 4.67 15.46
CA LYS A 352 7.26 5.54 16.58
C LYS A 352 6.23 5.63 17.71
N SER A 353 4.95 5.67 17.37
CA SER A 353 3.82 5.80 18.30
C SER A 353 3.61 4.54 19.14
N GLY A 354 4.35 3.47 18.86
CA GLY A 354 4.34 2.25 19.66
C GLY A 354 3.35 1.20 19.19
N PHE A 355 2.60 1.41 18.09
CA PHE A 355 1.72 0.38 17.54
C PHE A 355 2.45 -0.91 17.16
N TRP A 356 3.71 -0.78 16.71
CA TRP A 356 4.61 -1.92 16.58
C TRP A 356 4.71 -2.72 17.90
N ASN A 357 4.91 -2.02 19.02
CA ASN A 357 5.06 -2.64 20.35
C ASN A 357 3.72 -3.19 20.89
N ASP A 358 2.57 -2.62 20.51
CA ASP A 358 1.24 -3.10 20.93
C ASP A 358 0.85 -4.44 20.31
N ARG A 359 1.49 -4.82 19.19
CA ARG A 359 1.32 -6.12 18.52
C ARG A 359 2.54 -7.03 18.64
N PHE A 360 3.46 -6.71 19.56
CA PHE A 360 4.57 -7.61 19.85
C PHE A 360 3.99 -9.00 20.20
N ARG A 361 4.42 -10.04 19.49
CA ARG A 361 3.96 -11.45 19.56
C ARG A 361 2.79 -11.89 18.70
N THR A 362 2.07 -11.00 18.00
CA THR A 362 0.94 -11.42 17.15
C THR A 362 1.15 -11.20 15.65
N CYS A 363 2.15 -10.40 15.27
CA CYS A 363 2.60 -10.26 13.89
C CYS A 363 3.90 -11.03 13.66
N VAL A 364 4.12 -11.42 12.40
CA VAL A 364 5.37 -12.03 11.93
C VAL A 364 6.11 -11.01 11.06
N VAL A 365 7.44 -11.09 11.10
CA VAL A 365 8.31 -10.11 10.44
C VAL A 365 9.38 -10.83 9.63
N GLY A 366 9.69 -10.30 8.45
CA GLY A 366 10.69 -10.84 7.54
C GLY A 366 11.46 -9.73 6.86
N ILE A 367 12.72 -9.96 6.51
CA ILE A 367 13.50 -9.02 5.70
C ILE A 367 13.95 -9.75 4.45
N THR A 368 13.51 -9.26 3.30
CA THR A 368 14.00 -9.72 2.00
C THR A 368 15.16 -8.85 1.55
N PHE A 369 16.28 -9.49 1.26
CA PHE A 369 17.45 -8.87 0.66
C PHE A 369 17.47 -9.14 -0.85
N LYS A 370 18.43 -8.55 -1.55
CA LYS A 370 18.62 -8.77 -2.99
C LYS A 370 18.58 -10.26 -3.36
N ASN A 371 17.83 -10.57 -4.41
CA ASN A 371 17.55 -11.89 -4.99
C ASN A 371 16.67 -12.82 -4.14
N GLU A 372 16.09 -12.34 -3.05
CA GLU A 372 15.15 -13.11 -2.24
C GLU A 372 13.71 -12.77 -2.61
N CYS A 373 12.84 -13.77 -2.53
CA CYS A 373 11.45 -13.67 -2.93
C CYS A 373 10.52 -13.94 -1.73
N MET A 374 9.74 -12.93 -1.33
CA MET A 374 8.66 -13.10 -0.36
C MET A 374 7.46 -13.74 -1.02
N TYR A 375 6.86 -14.75 -0.39
CA TYR A 375 5.52 -15.24 -0.70
C TYR A 375 4.50 -14.65 0.28
N VAL A 376 3.43 -14.08 -0.26
CA VAL A 376 2.32 -13.47 0.48
C VAL A 376 1.05 -14.28 0.20
N PRO A 377 0.57 -15.08 1.16
CA PRO A 377 -0.68 -15.80 1.01
C PRO A 377 -1.90 -14.86 1.03
N SER A 378 -2.89 -15.20 0.21
CA SER A 378 -4.16 -14.47 0.10
C SER A 378 -4.82 -14.20 1.45
N GLY A 379 -5.24 -12.94 1.63
CA GLY A 379 -5.95 -12.47 2.81
C GLY A 379 -5.06 -12.00 3.96
N TRP A 380 -3.75 -12.20 3.91
CA TRP A 380 -2.84 -11.71 4.95
C TRP A 380 -2.68 -10.20 4.88
N TRP A 381 -2.83 -9.54 6.03
CA TRP A 381 -2.49 -8.14 6.17
C TRP A 381 -0.98 -7.97 6.08
N HIS A 382 -0.50 -7.06 5.26
CA HIS A 382 0.92 -6.80 5.18
C HIS A 382 1.24 -5.32 4.92
N SER A 383 2.35 -4.89 5.50
CA SER A 383 2.98 -3.59 5.28
C SER A 383 4.45 -3.81 4.98
N VAL A 384 5.01 -2.95 4.12
CA VAL A 384 6.39 -3.07 3.63
C VAL A 384 7.11 -1.75 3.81
N ILE A 385 8.34 -1.79 4.33
CA ILE A 385 9.21 -0.63 4.50
C ILE A 385 10.52 -0.88 3.76
N ASN A 386 10.91 0.04 2.88
CA ASN A 386 12.22 0.03 2.22
C ASN A 386 13.28 0.49 3.22
N LEU A 387 14.21 -0.40 3.57
CA LEU A 387 15.32 -0.09 4.47
C LEU A 387 16.44 0.67 3.76
N GLU A 388 16.45 0.57 2.43
CA GLU A 388 17.40 1.16 1.48
C GLU A 388 16.66 1.60 0.23
N ASP A 389 17.31 2.40 -0.62
CA ASP A 389 16.84 2.60 -1.99
C ASP A 389 16.71 1.23 -2.65
N SER A 390 15.50 0.90 -3.11
CA SER A 390 15.14 -0.46 -3.47
C SER A 390 14.44 -0.53 -4.80
N VAL A 391 14.77 -1.55 -5.59
CA VAL A 391 14.04 -1.97 -6.79
C VAL A 391 13.55 -3.38 -6.58
N ALA A 392 12.29 -3.63 -6.87
CA ALA A 392 11.66 -4.93 -6.73
C ALA A 392 10.68 -5.19 -7.87
N PHE A 393 10.39 -6.47 -8.07
CA PHE A 393 9.33 -6.91 -8.95
C PHE A 393 8.34 -7.73 -8.15
N THR A 394 7.05 -7.44 -8.29
CA THR A 394 5.99 -8.14 -7.57
C THR A 394 4.94 -8.63 -8.56
N ALA A 395 4.33 -9.77 -8.27
CA ALA A 395 3.20 -10.23 -9.04
C ALA A 395 2.17 -11.03 -8.24
N ASN A 396 0.90 -10.90 -8.63
CA ASN A 396 -0.24 -11.59 -8.06
C ASN A 396 -0.64 -12.77 -8.95
N PHE A 397 -1.04 -13.87 -8.34
CA PHE A 397 -1.37 -15.12 -9.03
C PHE A 397 -2.40 -15.94 -8.25
N VAL A 398 -2.99 -16.92 -8.92
CA VAL A 398 -3.92 -17.88 -8.29
C VAL A 398 -3.38 -19.30 -8.43
N PRO A 399 -2.83 -19.89 -7.36
CA PRO A 399 -2.41 -21.28 -7.40
C PRO A 399 -3.61 -22.25 -7.38
N PRO A 400 -3.52 -23.42 -8.04
CA PRO A 400 -4.60 -24.41 -8.10
C PRO A 400 -5.15 -24.83 -6.73
N CYS A 401 -4.30 -24.90 -5.71
CA CYS A 401 -4.72 -25.25 -4.35
C CYS A 401 -5.67 -24.22 -3.72
N LYS A 402 -5.62 -22.94 -4.14
CA LYS A 402 -6.40 -21.82 -3.59
C LYS A 402 -7.67 -21.48 -4.37
N ILE A 403 -7.99 -22.22 -5.44
CA ILE A 403 -9.14 -21.92 -6.32
C ILE A 403 -10.47 -21.73 -5.56
N GLY A 404 -10.74 -22.54 -4.53
CA GLY A 404 -11.97 -22.44 -3.75
C GLY A 404 -12.15 -21.09 -3.06
N GLN A 405 -11.06 -20.52 -2.53
CA GLN A 405 -11.06 -19.22 -1.85
C GLN A 405 -11.30 -18.07 -2.84
N VAL A 406 -10.68 -18.14 -4.02
CA VAL A 406 -10.86 -17.13 -5.08
C VAL A 406 -12.29 -17.17 -5.64
N LEU A 407 -12.83 -18.37 -5.88
CA LEU A 407 -14.22 -18.52 -6.32
C LEU A 407 -15.22 -18.02 -5.28
N ASP A 408 -14.98 -18.28 -3.98
CA ASP A 408 -15.78 -17.72 -2.89
C ASP A 408 -15.76 -16.19 -2.89
N PHE A 409 -14.57 -15.58 -3.01
CA PHE A 409 -14.44 -14.14 -3.09
C PHE A 409 -15.20 -13.56 -4.30
N MET A 410 -14.97 -14.09 -5.50
CA MET A 410 -15.60 -13.57 -6.72
C MET A 410 -17.12 -13.70 -6.71
N LYS A 411 -17.66 -14.79 -6.13
CA LYS A 411 -19.10 -15.03 -6.06
C LYS A 411 -19.78 -14.22 -4.97
N ASN A 412 -19.18 -14.16 -3.78
CA ASN A 412 -19.81 -13.59 -2.59
C ASN A 412 -19.42 -12.12 -2.32
N LYS A 413 -18.37 -11.62 -2.96
CA LYS A 413 -17.93 -10.21 -2.93
C LYS A 413 -17.71 -9.62 -4.33
N PRO A 414 -18.68 -9.75 -5.26
CA PRO A 414 -18.47 -9.43 -6.68
C PRO A 414 -18.17 -7.92 -6.90
N ALA A 415 -18.74 -7.03 -6.08
CA ALA A 415 -18.47 -5.58 -6.14
C ALA A 415 -17.02 -5.19 -5.74
N GLN A 416 -16.30 -6.08 -5.04
CA GLN A 416 -14.91 -5.86 -4.62
C GLN A 416 -13.90 -6.45 -5.62
N VAL A 417 -14.37 -7.11 -6.68
CA VAL A 417 -13.49 -7.57 -7.75
C VAL A 417 -12.98 -6.35 -8.53
N SER A 418 -11.66 -6.24 -8.67
CA SER A 418 -11.00 -5.04 -9.20
C SER A 418 -9.92 -5.37 -10.24
N GLY A 419 -9.47 -4.35 -10.97
CA GLY A 419 -8.38 -4.44 -11.95
C GLY A 419 -8.78 -5.02 -13.32
N PHE A 420 -9.99 -5.55 -13.49
CA PHE A 420 -10.51 -5.96 -14.80
C PHE A 420 -10.96 -4.74 -15.61
N ARG A 421 -10.63 -4.75 -16.91
CA ARG A 421 -11.13 -3.77 -17.88
C ARG A 421 -12.37 -4.27 -18.60
N HIS A 422 -13.46 -3.52 -18.51
CA HIS A 422 -14.74 -3.89 -19.12
C HIS A 422 -14.64 -4.18 -20.62
N ASP A 423 -13.91 -3.36 -21.38
CA ASP A 423 -13.78 -3.48 -22.83
C ASP A 423 -13.02 -4.75 -23.24
N LEU A 424 -11.88 -5.02 -22.59
CA LEU A 424 -11.08 -6.22 -22.83
C LEU A 424 -11.83 -7.47 -22.38
N PHE A 425 -12.53 -7.40 -21.25
CA PHE A 425 -13.31 -8.50 -20.70
C PHE A 425 -14.49 -8.86 -21.60
N GLN A 426 -15.27 -7.87 -22.06
CA GLN A 426 -16.36 -8.09 -23.02
C GLN A 426 -15.84 -8.68 -24.33
N LYS A 427 -14.74 -8.14 -24.87
CA LYS A 427 -14.12 -8.66 -26.10
C LYS A 427 -13.73 -10.14 -25.94
N LYS A 428 -13.05 -10.49 -24.84
CA LYS A 428 -12.65 -11.86 -24.53
C LYS A 428 -13.85 -12.79 -24.45
N LEU A 429 -14.91 -12.38 -23.74
CA LEU A 429 -16.12 -13.17 -23.59
C LEU A 429 -16.85 -13.39 -24.92
N ARG A 430 -16.99 -12.38 -25.78
CA ARG A 430 -17.59 -12.55 -27.11
C ARG A 430 -16.82 -13.58 -27.93
N SER A 431 -15.51 -13.42 -28.04
CA SER A 431 -14.66 -14.37 -28.77
C SER A 431 -14.71 -15.79 -28.18
N PHE A 432 -14.82 -15.91 -26.86
CA PHE A 432 -14.96 -17.19 -26.18
C PHE A 432 -16.30 -17.88 -26.50
N MET A 433 -17.42 -17.14 -26.41
CA MET A 433 -18.75 -17.67 -26.68
C MET A 433 -18.99 -18.01 -28.16
N GLU A 434 -18.30 -17.35 -29.08
CA GLU A 434 -18.33 -17.68 -30.51
C GLU A 434 -17.50 -18.93 -30.84
N ALA A 435 -16.43 -19.19 -30.09
CA ALA A 435 -15.46 -20.25 -30.39
C ALA A 435 -15.69 -21.57 -29.65
N GLN A 436 -16.44 -21.56 -28.55
CA GLN A 436 -16.65 -22.73 -27.69
C GLN A 436 -18.14 -23.00 -27.48
N GLU A 437 -18.56 -24.26 -27.68
CA GLU A 437 -19.89 -24.70 -27.26
C GLU A 437 -19.91 -24.87 -25.75
N ILE A 438 -20.45 -23.87 -25.06
CA ILE A 438 -20.70 -23.94 -23.61
C ILE A 438 -22.03 -24.66 -23.40
N ASP A 439 -22.01 -25.69 -22.54
CA ASP A 439 -23.21 -26.39 -22.08
C ASP A 439 -24.24 -25.40 -21.56
N ASP A 440 -25.52 -25.72 -21.75
CA ASP A 440 -26.61 -24.88 -21.26
C ASP A 440 -26.59 -24.84 -19.73
N SER A 441 -26.10 -23.72 -19.18
CA SER A 441 -25.80 -23.54 -17.77
C SER A 441 -26.23 -22.15 -17.28
N GLU A 442 -26.38 -22.01 -15.96
CA GLU A 442 -26.67 -20.73 -15.33
C GLU A 442 -25.54 -19.71 -15.58
N ASN A 443 -24.29 -20.17 -15.64
CA ASN A 443 -23.14 -19.35 -15.99
C ASN A 443 -23.29 -18.77 -17.40
N LYS A 444 -23.61 -19.60 -18.40
CA LYS A 444 -23.82 -19.18 -19.79
C LYS A 444 -24.91 -18.11 -19.88
N THR A 445 -26.04 -18.32 -19.22
CA THR A 445 -27.16 -17.36 -19.20
C THR A 445 -26.71 -15.99 -18.63
N THR A 446 -25.90 -16.02 -17.57
CA THR A 446 -25.36 -14.80 -16.94
C THR A 446 -24.38 -14.07 -17.86
N LEU A 447 -23.50 -14.80 -18.55
CA LEU A 447 -22.56 -14.24 -19.52
C LEU A 447 -23.28 -13.61 -20.72
N GLU A 448 -24.30 -14.27 -21.27
CA GLU A 448 -25.13 -13.74 -22.37
C GLU A 448 -25.86 -12.47 -21.95
N LYS A 449 -26.43 -12.45 -20.74
CA LYS A 449 -27.08 -11.27 -20.18
C LYS A 449 -26.10 -10.10 -20.08
N TYR A 450 -24.89 -10.32 -19.57
CA TYR A 450 -23.86 -9.29 -19.49
C TYR A 450 -23.44 -8.76 -20.87
N LEU A 451 -23.26 -9.64 -21.86
CA LEU A 451 -22.89 -9.26 -23.22
C LEU A 451 -24.02 -8.54 -23.99
N SER A 452 -25.27 -8.68 -23.55
CA SER A 452 -26.43 -7.96 -24.08
C SER A 452 -26.57 -6.53 -23.55
N MET A 453 -25.85 -6.16 -22.48
CA MET A 453 -25.84 -4.79 -21.96
C MET A 453 -25.02 -3.90 -22.91
N GLU A 454 -25.61 -2.79 -23.38
CA GLU A 454 -24.90 -1.79 -24.20
C GLU A 454 -23.66 -1.28 -23.46
N GLU A 455 -22.55 -1.15 -24.20
CA GLU A 455 -21.18 -0.85 -23.76
C GLU A 455 -21.10 -0.08 -22.44
N LEU A 456 -20.72 -0.80 -21.37
CA LEU A 456 -20.37 -0.18 -20.10
C LEU A 456 -19.15 0.70 -20.36
N ARG A 457 -19.36 2.01 -20.29
CA ARG A 457 -18.41 3.03 -20.73
C ARG A 457 -17.02 2.80 -20.13
N ASN A 458 -16.03 3.13 -20.96
CA ASN A 458 -14.62 3.09 -20.67
C ASN A 458 -14.28 4.03 -19.51
N ILE A 459 -14.11 3.48 -18.30
CA ILE A 459 -13.51 4.20 -17.19
C ILE A 459 -12.18 3.49 -16.93
N ASP A 460 -11.09 4.03 -17.49
CA ASP A 460 -9.72 3.62 -17.21
C ASP A 460 -9.32 4.12 -15.80
N GLU A 461 -10.10 3.73 -14.80
CA GLU A 461 -9.83 4.02 -13.40
C GLU A 461 -9.13 2.82 -12.78
N ASP A 462 -7.82 2.92 -12.73
CA ASP A 462 -6.90 2.01 -12.03
C ASP A 462 -7.00 2.21 -10.49
N VAL A 463 -8.23 2.25 -9.95
CA VAL A 463 -8.54 2.43 -8.53
C VAL A 463 -9.80 1.64 -8.16
N GLY A 464 -9.71 0.96 -7.01
CA GLY A 464 -10.67 0.08 -6.36
C GLY A 464 -12.17 0.39 -6.53
N GLU A 465 -12.91 -0.72 -6.61
CA GLU A 465 -14.37 -0.85 -6.62
C GLU A 465 -15.10 -0.31 -7.86
N LEU A 466 -15.89 -1.19 -8.47
CA LEU A 466 -16.79 -0.87 -9.57
C LEU A 466 -17.97 -0.04 -9.05
N LYS A 467 -17.78 1.25 -8.83
CA LYS A 467 -18.89 2.18 -8.54
C LYS A 467 -19.55 2.60 -9.86
N GLY A 468 -20.61 1.88 -10.27
CA GLY A 468 -21.63 2.44 -11.17
C GLY A 468 -21.96 1.72 -12.48
N THR A 469 -21.43 0.52 -12.73
CA THR A 469 -21.80 -0.31 -13.89
C THR A 469 -22.08 -1.72 -13.39
N GLY A 470 -23.05 -2.43 -13.97
CA GLY A 470 -23.44 -3.77 -13.49
C GLY A 470 -22.21 -4.65 -13.26
N CYS A 471 -22.20 -5.39 -12.14
CA CYS A 471 -21.02 -6.15 -11.74
C CYS A 471 -20.60 -7.12 -12.86
N MET A 472 -19.31 -7.10 -13.23
CA MET A 472 -18.77 -8.04 -14.20
C MET A 472 -18.97 -9.49 -13.71
N PRO A 473 -19.45 -10.41 -14.54
CA PRO A 473 -19.64 -11.83 -14.19
C PRO A 473 -18.29 -12.56 -14.21
N VAL A 474 -17.34 -12.09 -13.39
CA VAL A 474 -15.97 -12.61 -13.35
C VAL A 474 -15.95 -14.04 -12.82
N TYR A 475 -16.80 -14.36 -11.84
CA TYR A 475 -16.94 -15.72 -11.31
C TYR A 475 -17.35 -16.70 -12.42
N GLU A 476 -18.43 -16.40 -13.14
CA GLU A 476 -18.97 -17.26 -14.20
C GLU A 476 -17.95 -17.41 -15.32
N ALA A 477 -17.35 -16.29 -15.76
CA ALA A 477 -16.32 -16.30 -16.78
C ALA A 477 -15.12 -17.15 -16.37
N PHE A 478 -14.66 -17.03 -15.12
CA PHE A 478 -13.50 -17.77 -14.64
C PHE A 478 -13.73 -19.29 -14.68
N VAL A 479 -14.90 -19.73 -14.21
CA VAL A 479 -15.28 -21.15 -14.23
C VAL A 479 -15.31 -21.69 -15.65
N GLU A 480 -16.00 -21.02 -16.58
CA GLU A 480 -16.12 -21.50 -17.96
C GLU A 480 -14.77 -21.47 -18.70
N LEU A 481 -13.94 -20.46 -18.47
CA LEU A 481 -12.60 -20.39 -19.07
C LEU A 481 -11.68 -21.50 -18.55
N LEU A 482 -11.79 -21.89 -17.27
CA LEU A 482 -11.04 -23.02 -16.72
C LEU A 482 -11.51 -24.36 -17.31
N LEU A 483 -12.82 -24.57 -17.42
CA LEU A 483 -13.39 -25.77 -18.05
C LEU A 483 -12.94 -25.91 -19.50
N ALA A 484 -12.98 -24.82 -20.28
CA ALA A 484 -12.53 -24.83 -21.67
C ALA A 484 -11.03 -25.11 -21.85
N LYS A 485 -10.21 -24.91 -20.80
CA LYS A 485 -8.78 -25.29 -20.79
C LYS A 485 -8.56 -26.71 -20.24
N GLY A 486 -9.61 -27.50 -20.01
CA GLY A 486 -9.55 -28.88 -19.52
C GLY A 486 -9.20 -28.99 -18.04
N MET A 487 -9.56 -27.99 -17.24
CA MET A 487 -9.26 -27.94 -15.80
C MET A 487 -10.44 -28.40 -14.93
N ASP A 488 -11.21 -29.39 -15.41
CA ASP A 488 -12.43 -29.92 -14.79
C ASP A 488 -12.24 -30.31 -13.32
N ASP A 489 -11.14 -31.00 -13.00
CA ASP A 489 -10.83 -31.45 -11.64
C ASP A 489 -10.59 -30.28 -10.68
N ILE A 490 -9.96 -29.20 -11.17
CA ILE A 490 -9.68 -27.98 -10.41
C ILE A 490 -10.99 -27.23 -10.14
N VAL A 491 -11.84 -27.09 -11.15
CA VAL A 491 -13.17 -26.48 -11.02
C VAL A 491 -14.03 -27.29 -10.05
N ALA A 492 -14.08 -28.61 -10.22
CA ALA A 492 -14.83 -29.50 -9.33
C ALA A 492 -14.34 -29.40 -7.87
N LYS A 493 -13.02 -29.28 -7.65
CA LYS A 493 -12.46 -28.99 -6.31
C LYS A 493 -12.93 -27.64 -5.80
N GLY A 494 -12.77 -26.58 -6.58
CA GLY A 494 -13.16 -25.23 -6.20
C GLY A 494 -14.64 -25.12 -5.82
N LEU A 495 -15.53 -25.75 -6.59
CA LEU A 495 -16.96 -25.79 -6.31
C LEU A 495 -17.30 -26.61 -5.05
N ARG A 496 -16.54 -27.67 -4.73
CA ARG A 496 -16.69 -28.42 -3.47
C ARG A 496 -16.25 -27.57 -2.26
N ASP A 497 -15.12 -26.87 -2.39
CA ASP A 497 -14.59 -25.99 -1.35
C ASP A 497 -15.56 -24.84 -1.07
N LEU A 498 -16.13 -24.24 -2.13
CA LEU A 498 -17.14 -23.19 -2.07
C LEU A 498 -18.41 -23.64 -1.32
N LYS A 499 -18.97 -24.80 -1.67
CA LYS A 499 -20.14 -25.37 -0.95
C LYS A 499 -19.84 -25.59 0.54
N THR A 500 -18.62 -25.97 0.87
CA THR A 500 -18.18 -26.16 2.25
C THR A 500 -18.10 -24.82 2.99
N ALA A 501 -17.56 -23.78 2.35
CA ALA A 501 -17.53 -22.42 2.87
C ALA A 501 -18.94 -21.84 3.10
N ASP A 502 -19.84 -21.96 2.12
CA ASP A 502 -21.23 -21.52 2.21
C ASP A 502 -21.93 -22.16 3.43
N SER A 503 -21.76 -23.48 3.62
CA SER A 503 -22.34 -24.19 4.76
C SER A 503 -21.79 -23.73 6.12
N LYS A 504 -20.51 -23.33 6.17
CA LYS A 504 -19.89 -22.77 7.39
C LYS A 504 -20.38 -21.36 7.67
N GLN A 505 -20.49 -20.52 6.65
CA GLN A 505 -21.05 -19.17 6.79
C GLN A 505 -22.50 -19.21 7.24
N GLU A 506 -23.32 -20.10 6.67
CA GLU A 506 -24.71 -20.28 7.08
C GLU A 506 -24.82 -20.72 8.54
N ARG A 507 -24.03 -21.72 8.95
CA ARG A 507 -23.93 -22.12 10.37
C ARG A 507 -23.46 -20.98 11.27
N SER A 508 -22.49 -20.17 10.83
CA SER A 508 -22.04 -19.00 11.60
C SER A 508 -23.10 -17.91 11.68
N ARG A 509 -23.89 -17.66 10.63
CA ARG A 509 -25.01 -16.70 10.64
C ARG A 509 -26.11 -17.18 11.58
N VAL A 510 -26.46 -18.46 11.53
CA VAL A 510 -27.41 -19.10 12.45
C VAL A 510 -26.90 -19.00 13.90
N TRP A 511 -25.63 -19.30 14.16
CA TRP A 511 -25.03 -19.16 15.49
C TRP A 511 -25.01 -17.69 15.98
N LYS A 512 -24.67 -16.74 15.10
CA LYS A 512 -24.72 -15.31 15.43
C LYS A 512 -26.15 -14.85 15.71
N SER A 513 -27.15 -15.35 14.99
CA SER A 513 -28.58 -15.09 15.29
C SER A 513 -28.95 -15.62 16.67
N LEU A 514 -28.67 -16.91 16.94
CA LEU A 514 -28.99 -17.56 18.21
C LEU A 514 -28.28 -16.92 19.41
N THR A 515 -27.04 -16.46 19.24
CA THR A 515 -26.28 -15.77 20.30
C THR A 515 -26.66 -14.30 20.45
N LYS A 516 -27.21 -13.67 19.42
CA LYS A 516 -27.80 -12.33 19.51
C LYS A 516 -29.12 -12.37 20.29
N ASP A 517 -29.91 -13.42 20.08
CA ASP A 517 -31.15 -13.69 20.82
C ASP A 517 -30.87 -14.11 22.28
N ALA A 518 -29.82 -14.90 22.53
CA ALA A 518 -29.40 -15.25 23.89
C ALA A 518 -28.84 -14.05 24.70
N LYS A 519 -28.25 -13.05 24.04
CA LYS A 519 -27.78 -11.82 24.70
C LYS A 519 -28.89 -10.80 24.97
N SER A 520 -30.07 -10.94 24.35
CA SER A 520 -31.26 -10.17 24.75
C SER A 520 -31.98 -10.73 25.98
N ASP A 521 -31.74 -12.00 26.34
CA ASP A 521 -32.42 -12.68 27.46
C ASP A 521 -31.62 -12.69 28.78
N GLU A 522 -30.36 -12.24 28.80
CA GLU A 522 -29.61 -11.99 30.05
C GLU A 522 -29.58 -10.49 30.41
N LYS A 523 -30.76 -9.89 30.64
CA LYS A 523 -30.88 -8.68 31.48
C LYS A 523 -31.33 -9.06 32.88
N GLY A 524 -30.36 -9.40 33.71
CA GLY A 524 -30.56 -9.55 35.15
C GLY A 524 -29.25 -9.41 35.91
N GLY A 525 -28.88 -8.19 36.31
CA GLY A 525 -27.90 -8.00 37.39
C GLY A 525 -27.02 -6.74 37.31
N PHE A 526 -27.34 -5.78 38.18
CA PHE A 526 -26.48 -4.74 38.75
C PHE A 526 -26.02 -3.55 37.87
N SER A 527 -26.86 -2.51 37.89
CA SER A 527 -26.46 -1.11 37.76
C SER A 527 -26.15 -0.55 39.16
N PHE A 528 -25.03 0.17 39.31
CA PHE A 528 -24.84 1.11 40.42
C PHE A 528 -24.84 2.51 39.81
N GLY A 529 -25.93 3.23 40.04
CA GLY A 529 -26.01 4.67 39.77
C GLY A 529 -25.53 5.46 40.99
N PHE A 530 -24.99 6.64 40.72
CA PHE A 530 -25.17 7.80 41.57
C PHE A 530 -25.56 8.97 40.65
N ASP A 531 -26.85 9.28 40.68
CA ASP A 531 -27.41 10.58 40.28
C ASP A 531 -27.18 11.60 41.39
N PHE A 532 -26.91 12.86 41.04
CA PHE A 532 -27.87 13.99 41.16
C PHE A 532 -27.12 15.32 41.03
N ASP A 533 -27.37 15.98 39.88
CA ASP A 533 -27.84 17.36 39.66
C ASP A 533 -27.51 18.55 40.61
N ASP A 534 -27.44 19.70 39.92
CA ASP A 534 -27.74 21.10 40.31
C ASP A 534 -26.65 21.95 41.00
N GLU A 535 -25.88 22.71 40.19
CA GLU A 535 -26.08 24.18 39.94
C GLU A 535 -25.18 24.70 38.80
#